data_AF-A0A8S3E807-F1
#
_entry.id   AF-A0A8S3E807-F1
#
_cell.length_a   1.000
_cell.length_b   1.000
_cell.length_c   1.000
_cell.angle_alpha   90.00
_cell.angle_beta   90.00
_cell.angle_gamma   90.00
#
_symmetry.space_group_name_H-M   'P 1'
#
loop_
_entity.id
_entity.type
_entity.pdbx_description
1 polymer ?
#
loop_
_entity_poly.entity_id
_entity_poly.type
_entity_poly.pdbx_seq_one_letter_code
_entity_poly.pdbx_strand_id
1 'polypeptide(L)'
;DWRLSEYFSTACLADITELKCGRLDDDSDTLPHNQGAVIACLSKKHDGLSKLCLKHIFRLHEMQSNDYHLDRALYYACRDDRERLCSQVSSGNGQVYRCLYDQKFNTMMSADCRKEVHRRQKVVVTNALLDAPFVRACSIEMREHKCVANPQDPDTHLSLVNLLLCLEGTMKKGKHSII
;
A
#
# COMPACT_ATOMS: atom_id res chain seq x y z
N ASP A 1 -6.11 15.18 7.30
CA ASP A 1 -5.02 15.31 8.29
C ASP A 1 -4.24 14.01 8.28
N TRP A 2 -2.96 14.05 7.91
CA TRP A 2 -2.12 12.86 7.65
C TRP A 2 -1.17 12.56 8.81
N ARG A 3 -1.30 13.28 9.93
CA ARG A 3 -0.71 12.86 11.20
C ARG A 3 -1.19 11.45 11.46
N LEU A 4 -0.26 10.50 11.54
CA LEU A 4 -0.53 9.16 12.05
C LEU A 4 -1.47 9.33 13.24
N SER A 5 -2.70 8.81 13.13
CA SER A 5 -3.67 8.96 14.22
C SER A 5 -2.96 8.47 15.48
N GLU A 6 -3.17 9.09 16.63
CA GLU A 6 -2.64 8.68 17.93
C GLU A 6 -2.55 7.15 18.12
N TYR A 7 -3.53 6.42 17.55
CA TYR A 7 -3.58 4.97 17.44
C TYR A 7 -2.40 4.26 16.72
N PHE A 8 -1.81 4.81 15.65
CA PHE A 8 -0.63 4.19 15.00
C PHE A 8 0.60 4.33 15.89
N SER A 9 0.86 5.54 16.39
CA SER A 9 2.03 5.81 17.22
C SER A 9 2.01 4.95 18.48
N THR A 10 0.85 4.82 19.12
CA THR A 10 0.66 3.93 20.28
C THR A 10 0.80 2.45 19.91
N ALA A 11 0.21 2.01 18.80
CA ALA A 11 0.29 0.62 18.34
C ALA A 11 1.71 0.16 17.99
N CYS A 12 2.53 1.06 17.44
CA CYS A 12 3.86 0.72 16.91
C CYS A 12 5.03 1.17 17.81
N LEU A 13 4.79 1.82 18.95
CA LEU A 13 5.86 2.43 19.76
C LEU A 13 6.93 1.43 20.22
N ALA A 14 6.50 0.25 20.67
CA ALA A 14 7.39 -0.82 21.11
C ALA A 14 8.27 -1.30 19.94
N ASP A 15 7.64 -1.61 18.80
CA ASP A 15 8.33 -2.06 17.58
C ASP A 15 9.31 -1.02 17.03
N ILE A 16 8.94 0.27 17.07
CA ILE A 16 9.82 1.38 16.66
C ILE A 16 11.10 1.38 17.50
N THR A 17 10.96 1.19 18.81
CA THR A 17 12.07 1.21 19.76
C THR A 17 12.95 -0.03 19.61
N GLU A 18 12.34 -1.21 19.61
CA GLU A 18 13.03 -2.50 19.52
C GLU A 18 13.76 -2.68 18.18
N LEU A 19 13.09 -2.33 17.09
CA LEU A 19 13.65 -2.42 15.75
C LEU A 19 14.49 -1.20 15.37
N LYS A 20 14.66 -0.23 16.27
CA LYS A 20 15.49 0.97 16.05
C LYS A 20 15.10 1.72 14.78
N CYS A 21 13.80 1.95 14.58
CA CYS A 21 13.28 2.64 13.39
C CYS A 21 13.20 4.16 13.52
N GLY A 22 13.83 4.74 14.55
CA GLY A 22 13.93 6.18 14.77
C GLY A 22 12.95 6.70 15.83
N ARG A 23 12.70 8.01 15.83
CA ARG A 23 11.75 8.70 16.71
C ARG A 23 10.70 9.44 15.87
N LEU A 24 9.47 9.46 16.36
CA LEU A 24 8.36 10.22 15.74
C LEU A 24 8.41 11.72 16.08
N ASP A 25 9.19 12.12 17.09
CA ASP A 25 9.16 13.45 17.72
C ASP A 25 10.41 14.31 17.47
N ASP A 26 11.24 13.98 16.46
CA ASP A 26 12.40 14.83 16.16
C ASP A 26 11.95 16.09 15.41
N ASP A 27 11.68 17.14 16.19
CA ASP A 27 11.15 18.46 15.82
C ASP A 27 12.22 19.38 15.19
N SER A 28 13.25 18.79 14.56
CA SER A 28 14.22 19.58 13.81
C SER A 28 13.55 20.06 12.51
N ASP A 29 13.31 21.36 12.43
CA ASP A 29 12.68 22.13 11.34
C ASP A 29 13.31 21.97 9.93
N THR A 30 14.23 21.01 9.75
CA THR A 30 15.01 20.86 8.51
C THR A 30 14.54 19.72 7.60
N LEU A 31 13.68 18.79 8.04
CA LEU A 31 13.08 17.79 7.15
C LEU A 31 11.64 17.40 7.54
N PRO A 32 10.66 17.51 6.61
CA PRO A 32 9.28 17.03 6.80
C PRO A 32 9.07 15.50 6.95
N HIS A 33 10.09 14.71 7.35
CA HIS A 33 10.24 13.31 6.94
C HIS A 33 10.42 12.24 8.03
N ASN A 34 10.26 12.53 9.33
CA ASN A 34 10.50 11.50 10.35
C ASN A 34 9.46 10.34 10.32
N GLN A 35 8.16 10.63 10.15
CA GLN A 35 7.10 9.61 10.12
C GLN A 35 7.19 8.68 8.91
N GLY A 36 7.42 9.25 7.72
CA GLY A 36 7.59 8.48 6.49
C GLY A 36 8.81 7.56 6.55
N ALA A 37 9.91 8.02 7.17
CA ALA A 37 11.10 7.21 7.40
C ALA A 37 10.86 6.06 8.40
N VAL A 38 10.14 6.33 9.50
CA VAL A 38 9.75 5.30 10.48
C VAL A 38 8.91 4.21 9.82
N ILE A 39 7.85 4.59 9.09
CA ILE A 39 7.00 3.64 8.37
C ILE A 39 7.82 2.85 7.35
N ALA A 40 8.69 3.50 6.58
CA ALA A 40 9.54 2.82 5.60
C ALA A 40 10.53 1.85 6.26
N CYS A 41 11.04 2.16 7.46
CA CYS A 41 11.88 1.26 8.24
C CYS A 41 11.09 0.05 8.74
N LEU A 42 9.94 0.27 9.39
CA LEU A 42 9.10 -0.81 9.91
C LEU A 42 8.63 -1.73 8.78
N SER A 43 8.23 -1.17 7.64
CA SER A 43 7.80 -1.93 6.45
C SER A 43 8.89 -2.85 5.91
N LYS A 44 10.17 -2.51 6.08
CA LYS A 44 11.30 -3.38 5.70
C LYS A 44 11.58 -4.49 6.70
N LYS A 45 11.12 -4.35 7.95
CA LYS A 45 11.36 -5.29 9.06
C LYS A 45 10.10 -6.04 9.44
N HIS A 46 9.27 -6.36 8.44
CA HIS A 46 7.91 -6.87 8.66
C HIS A 46 7.84 -8.11 9.56
N ASP A 47 8.79 -9.06 9.42
CA ASP A 47 8.86 -10.29 10.22
C ASP A 47 9.07 -10.06 11.72
N GLY A 48 9.65 -8.90 12.08
CA GLY A 48 9.94 -8.54 13.47
C GLY A 48 8.88 -7.65 14.11
N LEU A 49 7.78 -7.35 13.42
CA LEU A 49 6.73 -6.48 13.93
C LEU A 49 5.71 -7.24 14.77
N SER A 50 5.24 -6.61 15.84
CA SER A 50 4.03 -7.05 16.52
C SER A 50 2.85 -7.10 15.55
N LYS A 51 1.94 -8.05 15.78
CA LYS A 51 0.68 -8.20 15.05
C LYS A 51 -0.14 -6.91 15.01
N LEU A 52 -0.13 -6.16 16.12
CA LEU A 52 -0.83 -4.90 16.25
C LEU A 52 -0.24 -3.83 15.33
N CYS A 53 1.09 -3.63 15.37
CA CYS A 53 1.73 -2.64 14.49
C CYS A 53 1.62 -3.02 13.01
N LEU A 54 1.78 -4.31 12.68
CA LEU A 54 1.65 -4.80 11.30
C LEU A 54 0.26 -4.47 10.73
N LYS A 55 -0.81 -4.66 11.51
CA LYS A 55 -2.18 -4.29 11.12
C LYS A 55 -2.30 -2.80 10.81
N HIS A 56 -1.70 -1.95 11.64
CA HIS A 56 -1.74 -0.50 11.43
C HIS A 56 -0.91 -0.04 10.22
N ILE A 57 0.25 -0.66 9.97
CA ILE A 57 1.04 -0.43 8.76
C ILE A 57 0.27 -0.86 7.52
N PHE A 58 -0.36 -2.03 7.55
CA PHE A 58 -1.18 -2.52 6.45
C PHE A 58 -2.34 -1.56 6.16
N ARG A 59 -3.06 -1.11 7.20
CA ARG A 59 -4.15 -0.13 7.03
C ARG A 59 -3.66 1.18 6.44
N LEU A 60 -2.48 1.64 6.82
CA LEU A 60 -1.86 2.80 6.21
C LEU A 60 -1.56 2.56 4.72
N HIS A 61 -0.98 1.42 4.37
CA HIS A 61 -0.70 1.09 2.97
C HIS A 61 -1.96 0.93 2.12
N GLU A 62 -3.06 0.44 2.69
CA GLU A 62 -4.36 0.36 2.04
C GLU A 62 -4.91 1.76 1.72
N MET A 63 -4.83 2.71 2.66
CA MET A 63 -5.23 4.10 2.39
C MET A 63 -4.36 4.71 1.28
N GLN A 64 -3.04 4.50 1.35
CA GLN A 64 -2.09 4.94 0.32
C GLN A 64 -2.29 4.29 -1.05
N SER A 65 -2.82 3.06 -1.11
CA SER A 65 -3.08 2.41 -2.40
C SER A 65 -4.30 3.00 -3.08
N ASN A 66 -5.25 3.50 -2.29
CA ASN A 66 -6.42 4.19 -2.80
C ASN A 66 -6.09 5.60 -3.31
N ASP A 67 -5.30 6.39 -2.58
CA ASP A 67 -4.97 7.76 -3.01
C ASP A 67 -3.48 8.07 -2.83
N TYR A 68 -2.83 8.45 -3.93
CA TYR A 68 -1.39 8.75 -3.95
C TYR A 68 -1.03 9.96 -3.08
N HIS A 69 -1.98 10.89 -2.83
CA HIS A 69 -1.78 12.02 -1.92
C HIS A 69 -1.47 11.57 -0.49
N LEU A 70 -1.91 10.36 -0.11
CA LEU A 70 -1.70 9.79 1.21
C LEU A 70 -0.33 9.11 1.34
N ASP A 71 0.35 8.83 0.22
CA ASP A 71 1.76 8.41 0.21
C ASP A 71 2.63 9.65 0.00
N ARG A 72 3.01 10.31 1.11
CA ARG A 72 3.76 11.57 1.11
C ARG A 72 5.02 11.51 0.24
N ALA A 73 5.80 10.43 0.35
CA ALA A 73 7.05 10.28 -0.39
C ALA A 73 6.79 10.22 -1.90
N LEU A 74 5.77 9.43 -2.30
CA LEU A 74 5.33 9.36 -3.69
C LEU A 74 4.76 10.71 -4.18
N TYR A 75 3.91 11.35 -3.38
CA TYR A 75 3.29 12.64 -3.74
C TYR A 75 4.34 13.72 -4.03
N TYR A 76 5.29 13.95 -3.12
CA TYR A 76 6.30 14.98 -3.33
C TYR A 76 7.24 14.68 -4.50
N ALA A 77 7.60 13.41 -4.69
CA ALA A 77 8.47 13.02 -5.79
C ALA A 77 7.75 13.08 -7.16
N CYS A 78 6.44 12.81 -7.20
CA CYS A 78 5.70 12.62 -8.45
C CYS A 78 4.69 13.72 -8.80
N ARG A 79 4.46 14.75 -7.97
CA ARG A 79 3.39 15.74 -8.24
C ARG A 79 3.51 16.41 -9.62
N ASP A 80 4.71 16.80 -10.04
CA ASP A 80 4.92 17.46 -11.32
C ASP A 80 4.87 16.46 -12.49
N ASP A 81 5.33 15.23 -12.26
CA ASP A 81 5.21 14.13 -13.22
C ASP A 81 3.74 13.71 -13.41
N ARG A 82 2.93 13.74 -12.35
CA ARG A 82 1.48 13.49 -12.39
C ARG A 82 0.78 14.51 -13.28
N GLU A 83 1.08 15.80 -13.15
CA GLU A 83 0.49 16.82 -14.02
C GLU A 83 0.91 16.65 -15.48
N ARG A 84 2.17 16.31 -15.72
CA ARG A 84 2.69 16.20 -17.08
C ARG A 84 2.23 14.94 -17.81
N LEU A 85 2.21 13.80 -17.10
CA LEU A 85 2.02 12.48 -17.70
C LEU A 85 0.63 11.88 -17.44
N CYS A 86 -0.07 12.36 -16.41
CA CYS A 86 -1.30 11.75 -15.88
C CYS A 86 -2.38 12.81 -15.54
N SER A 87 -2.36 14.00 -16.16
CA SER A 87 -3.26 15.11 -15.83
C SER A 87 -4.74 14.75 -15.88
N GLN A 88 -5.12 13.92 -16.85
CA GLN A 88 -6.51 13.47 -17.09
C GLN A 88 -6.97 12.37 -16.12
N VAL A 89 -6.09 11.88 -15.24
CA VAL A 89 -6.39 10.79 -14.32
C VAL A 89 -6.87 11.35 -12.98
N SER A 90 -8.10 11.01 -12.62
CA SER A 90 -8.69 11.37 -11.33
C SER A 90 -7.98 10.68 -10.17
N SER A 91 -7.91 11.37 -9.03
CA SER A 91 -7.39 10.82 -7.78
C SER A 91 -8.38 9.87 -7.13
N GLY A 92 -7.89 9.07 -6.19
CA GLY A 92 -8.64 7.96 -5.60
C GLY A 92 -8.54 6.70 -6.46
N ASN A 93 -9.04 5.59 -5.90
CA ASN A 93 -9.09 4.31 -6.60
C ASN A 93 -7.71 3.82 -7.13
N GLY A 94 -6.60 4.33 -6.61
CA GLY A 94 -5.25 3.98 -7.07
C GLY A 94 -4.97 4.32 -8.54
N GLN A 95 -5.84 5.10 -9.20
CA GLN A 95 -5.74 5.36 -10.64
C GLN A 95 -4.49 6.18 -10.98
N VAL A 96 -4.17 7.19 -10.17
CA VAL A 96 -2.96 8.00 -10.34
C VAL A 96 -1.70 7.15 -10.19
N TYR A 97 -1.62 6.31 -9.15
CA TYR A 97 -0.48 5.40 -8.99
C TYR A 97 -0.35 4.46 -10.19
N ARG A 98 -1.47 3.90 -10.68
CA ARG A 98 -1.46 3.03 -11.86
C ARG A 98 -0.91 3.75 -13.09
N CYS A 99 -1.35 4.99 -13.34
CA CYS A 99 -0.82 5.79 -14.44
C CYS A 99 0.68 6.06 -14.29
N LEU A 100 1.14 6.49 -13.12
CA LEU A 100 2.57 6.71 -12.84
C LEU A 100 3.38 5.41 -13.02
N TYR A 101 2.83 4.27 -12.60
CA TYR A 101 3.44 2.96 -12.81
C TYR A 101 3.57 2.61 -14.29
N ASP A 102 2.53 2.82 -15.09
CA ASP A 102 2.57 2.56 -16.53
C ASP A 102 3.54 3.51 -17.26
N GLN A 103 3.75 4.71 -16.73
CA GLN A 103 4.70 5.70 -17.23
C GLN A 103 6.12 5.54 -16.67
N LYS A 104 6.40 4.52 -15.84
CA LYS A 104 7.68 4.40 -15.10
C LYS A 104 8.93 4.27 -15.95
N PHE A 105 8.82 4.03 -17.26
CA PHE A 105 9.93 3.99 -18.20
C PHE A 105 9.93 5.15 -19.20
N ASN A 106 8.96 6.08 -19.06
CA ASN A 106 8.91 7.29 -19.87
C ASN A 106 10.15 8.15 -19.59
N THR A 107 10.76 8.68 -20.65
CA THR A 107 11.95 9.54 -20.58
C THR A 107 11.67 10.87 -19.88
N MET A 108 10.43 11.35 -19.94
CA MET A 108 10.00 12.58 -19.30
C MET A 108 9.81 12.43 -17.79
N MET A 109 9.72 11.21 -17.24
CA MET A 109 9.55 11.01 -15.81
C MET A 109 10.84 11.32 -15.04
N SER A 110 10.73 12.06 -13.94
CA SER A 110 11.90 12.35 -13.09
C SER A 110 12.50 11.08 -12.46
N ALA A 111 13.80 11.11 -12.13
CA ALA A 111 14.46 10.01 -11.44
C ALA A 111 13.85 9.76 -10.05
N ASP A 112 13.47 10.83 -9.34
CA ASP A 112 12.89 10.76 -8.00
C ASP A 112 11.50 10.11 -8.01
N CYS A 113 10.62 10.52 -8.94
CA CYS A 113 9.32 9.86 -9.06
C CYS A 113 9.48 8.38 -9.42
N ARG A 114 10.38 8.06 -10.36
CA ARG A 114 10.64 6.67 -10.77
C ARG A 114 11.09 5.79 -9.60
N LYS A 115 11.96 6.33 -8.74
CA LYS A 115 12.42 5.68 -7.50
C LYS A 115 11.26 5.42 -6.54
N GLU A 116 10.38 6.39 -6.32
CA GLU A 116 9.24 6.26 -5.41
C GLU A 116 8.14 5.35 -5.96
N VAL A 117 7.88 5.37 -7.28
CA VAL A 117 7.02 4.41 -7.96
C VAL A 117 7.54 2.98 -7.76
N HIS A 118 8.85 2.77 -7.87
CA HIS A 118 9.48 1.48 -7.63
C HIS A 118 9.44 1.06 -6.16
N ARG A 119 9.66 1.99 -5.22
CA ARG A 119 9.48 1.73 -3.78
C ARG A 119 8.05 1.28 -3.51
N ARG A 120 7.06 1.99 -4.06
CA ARG A 120 5.64 1.65 -3.90
C ARG A 120 5.30 0.31 -4.54
N GLN A 121 5.88 0.00 -5.70
CA GLN A 121 5.69 -1.31 -6.35
C GLN A 121 6.09 -2.45 -5.41
N LYS A 122 7.21 -2.33 -4.69
CA LYS A 122 7.66 -3.35 -3.73
C LYS A 122 6.65 -3.57 -2.60
N VAL A 123 5.96 -2.53 -2.17
CA VAL A 123 4.92 -2.64 -1.13
C VAL A 123 3.65 -3.27 -1.69
N VAL A 124 3.22 -2.91 -2.89
CA VAL A 124 1.99 -3.46 -3.50
C VAL A 124 2.11 -4.96 -3.76
N VAL A 125 3.29 -5.46 -4.15
CA VAL A 125 3.48 -6.89 -4.47
C VAL A 125 3.53 -7.79 -3.25
N THR A 126 3.68 -7.26 -2.03
CA THR A 126 3.68 -8.12 -0.84
C THR A 126 2.27 -8.65 -0.62
N ASN A 127 1.26 -7.78 -0.59
CA ASN A 127 -0.11 -8.19 -0.30
C ASN A 127 -1.06 -7.71 -1.40
N ALA A 128 -1.79 -8.64 -2.00
CA ALA A 128 -2.71 -8.36 -3.11
C ALA A 128 -3.81 -7.36 -2.74
N LEU A 129 -4.15 -7.25 -1.46
CA LEU A 129 -5.10 -6.27 -0.95
C LEU A 129 -4.60 -4.80 -1.08
N LEU A 130 -3.29 -4.61 -1.33
CA LEU A 130 -2.69 -3.29 -1.54
C LEU A 130 -2.74 -2.85 -3.01
N ASP A 131 -3.21 -3.70 -3.92
CA ASP A 131 -3.53 -3.30 -5.30
C ASP A 131 -5.00 -2.86 -5.36
N ALA A 132 -5.24 -1.57 -5.13
CA ALA A 132 -6.60 -1.03 -5.10
C ALA A 132 -7.39 -1.27 -6.41
N PRO A 133 -6.82 -1.05 -7.62
CA PRO A 133 -7.45 -1.46 -8.87
C PRO A 133 -7.90 -2.93 -8.89
N PHE A 134 -7.02 -3.85 -8.49
CA PHE A 134 -7.33 -5.27 -8.44
C PHE A 134 -8.46 -5.57 -7.44
N VAL A 135 -8.34 -5.11 -6.19
CA VAL A 135 -9.33 -5.38 -5.13
C VAL A 135 -10.72 -4.88 -5.52
N ARG A 136 -10.80 -3.72 -6.19
CA ARG A 136 -12.10 -3.22 -6.68
C ARG A 136 -12.65 -4.08 -7.80
N ALA A 137 -11.82 -4.40 -8.79
CA ALA A 137 -12.23 -5.19 -9.94
C ALA A 137 -12.78 -6.56 -9.52
N CYS A 138 -12.18 -7.19 -8.51
CA CYS A 138 -12.58 -8.50 -8.01
C CYS A 138 -13.42 -8.45 -6.72
N SER A 139 -13.95 -7.28 -6.32
CA SER A 139 -14.53 -7.12 -4.99
C SER A 139 -15.78 -7.98 -4.76
N ILE A 140 -16.53 -8.29 -5.82
CA ILE A 140 -17.73 -9.12 -5.76
C ILE A 140 -17.32 -10.57 -5.56
N GLU A 141 -16.45 -11.09 -6.41
CA GLU A 141 -15.94 -12.46 -6.38
C GLU A 141 -15.23 -12.74 -5.06
N MET A 142 -14.44 -11.79 -4.58
CA MET A 142 -13.77 -11.89 -3.29
C MET A 142 -14.76 -12.06 -2.13
N ARG A 143 -15.89 -11.33 -2.15
CA ARG A 143 -16.94 -11.43 -1.11
C ARG A 143 -17.75 -12.72 -1.24
N GLU A 144 -18.25 -13.02 -2.44
CA GLU A 144 -19.09 -14.20 -2.69
C GLU A 144 -18.35 -15.50 -2.36
N HIS A 145 -17.05 -15.54 -2.65
CA HIS A 145 -16.23 -16.72 -2.43
C HIS A 145 -15.43 -16.71 -1.13
N LYS A 146 -15.62 -15.68 -0.30
CA LYS A 146 -14.92 -15.52 0.98
C LYS A 146 -13.39 -15.57 0.82
N CYS A 147 -12.88 -15.02 -0.29
CA CYS A 147 -11.44 -14.84 -0.54
C CYS A 147 -10.87 -13.60 0.17
N VAL A 148 -11.69 -12.91 0.99
CA VAL A 148 -11.23 -11.81 1.82
C VAL A 148 -10.70 -12.35 3.14
N ALA A 149 -9.49 -11.90 3.49
CA ALA A 149 -8.92 -12.04 4.80
C ALA A 149 -9.86 -11.54 5.91
N ASN A 150 -9.90 -12.23 7.05
CA ASN A 150 -10.53 -11.67 8.24
C ASN A 150 -9.84 -10.34 8.59
N PRO A 151 -10.54 -9.18 8.63
CA PRO A 151 -9.94 -7.89 8.97
C PRO A 151 -9.31 -7.84 10.39
N GLN A 152 -9.61 -8.84 11.22
CA GLN A 152 -9.07 -9.02 12.56
C GLN A 152 -7.89 -10.00 12.63
N ASP A 153 -7.53 -10.65 11.53
CA ASP A 153 -6.42 -11.60 11.49
C ASP A 153 -5.19 -10.98 10.79
N PRO A 154 -4.23 -10.46 11.58
CA PRO A 154 -3.00 -9.84 11.07
C PRO A 154 -2.06 -10.84 10.37
N ASP A 155 -2.29 -12.15 10.48
CA ASP A 155 -1.52 -13.16 9.75
C ASP A 155 -2.04 -13.38 8.32
N THR A 156 -3.15 -12.73 7.94
CA THR A 156 -3.68 -12.87 6.58
C THR A 156 -2.93 -11.99 5.58
N HIS A 157 -1.65 -12.29 5.40
CA HIS A 157 -0.89 -11.85 4.26
C HIS A 157 -1.38 -12.61 3.02
N LEU A 158 -2.34 -12.01 2.31
CA LEU A 158 -2.88 -12.62 1.11
C LEU A 158 -1.95 -12.29 -0.07
N SER A 159 -0.98 -13.17 -0.29
CA SER A 159 -0.14 -13.11 -1.48
C SER A 159 -1.03 -13.16 -2.73
N LEU A 160 -0.57 -12.52 -3.81
CA LEU A 160 -1.30 -12.56 -5.09
C LEU A 160 -1.57 -14.00 -5.54
N VAL A 161 -0.61 -14.91 -5.33
CA VAL A 161 -0.78 -16.34 -5.66
C VAL A 161 -1.93 -16.97 -4.88
N ASN A 162 -2.00 -16.76 -3.57
CA ASN A 162 -3.05 -17.36 -2.73
C ASN A 162 -4.44 -16.80 -3.09
N LEU A 163 -4.52 -15.50 -3.37
CA LEU A 163 -5.76 -14.88 -3.81
C LEU A 163 -6.21 -15.41 -5.17
N LEU A 164 -5.29 -15.51 -6.13
CA LEU A 164 -5.58 -16.06 -7.45
C LEU A 164 -6.04 -17.52 -7.35
N LEU A 165 -5.38 -18.36 -6.54
CA LEU A 165 -5.82 -19.74 -6.30
C LEU A 165 -7.22 -19.81 -5.68
N CYS A 166 -7.55 -18.89 -4.76
CA CYS A 166 -8.90 -18.80 -4.19
C CYS A 166 -9.95 -18.46 -5.26
N LEU A 167 -9.67 -17.48 -6.11
CA LEU A 167 -10.55 -17.04 -7.19
C LEU A 167 -10.63 -18.07 -8.35
N GLU A 168 -9.57 -18.84 -8.61
CA GLU A 168 -9.56 -19.90 -9.63
C GLU A 168 -10.33 -21.15 -9.17
N GLY A 169 -10.24 -21.49 -7.88
CA GLY A 169 -10.98 -22.60 -7.28
C GLY A 169 -12.50 -22.45 -7.42
N THR A 170 -13.00 -21.24 -7.66
CA THR A 170 -14.43 -20.93 -7.77
C THR A 170 -14.90 -20.89 -9.22
N MET A 171 -14.05 -20.48 -10.17
CA MET A 171 -14.31 -20.61 -11.61
C MET A 171 -14.59 -22.07 -12.04
N LYS A 172 -13.93 -23.05 -11.38
CA LYS A 172 -14.19 -24.48 -11.64
C LYS A 172 -15.52 -24.97 -11.05
N LYS A 173 -16.01 -24.36 -9.97
CA LYS A 173 -17.31 -24.68 -9.36
C LYS A 173 -18.48 -24.05 -10.13
N GLY A 174 -18.29 -22.87 -10.74
CA GLY A 174 -19.28 -22.22 -11.61
C GLY A 174 -19.47 -22.90 -12.98
N LYS A 175 -18.49 -23.67 -13.46
CA LYS A 175 -18.59 -24.44 -14.73
C LYS A 175 -19.36 -25.75 -14.64
N HIS A 176 -19.86 -26.15 -13.46
CA HIS A 176 -20.70 -27.35 -13.27
C HIS A 176 -22.19 -27.04 -13.02
N SER A 177 -22.68 -25.84 -13.38
CA SER A 177 -24.11 -25.50 -13.32
C SER A 177 -24.67 -24.87 -14.59
N ILE A 178 -24.01 -25.06 -15.73
CA ILE A 178 -24.63 -24.85 -17.04
C ILE A 178 -24.32 -26.08 -17.90
N ILE A 179 -25.23 -27.05 -17.83
CA ILE A 179 -25.73 -28.04 -18.81
C ILE A 179 -26.35 -29.18 -18.01
#